data_AF-A0A951G4E2-F1
#
_entry.id   AF-A0A951G4E2-F1
#
_cell.length_a   1.000
_cell.length_b   1.000
_cell.length_c   1.000
_cell.angle_alpha   90.00
_cell.angle_beta   90.00
_cell.angle_gamma   90.00
#
_symmetry.space_group_name_H-M   'P 1'
#
loop_
_entity.id
_entity.type
_entity.pdbx_description
1 polymer ?
#
loop_
_entity_poly.entity_id
_entity_poly.type
_entity_poly.pdbx_seq_one_letter_code
_entity_poly.pdbx_strand_id
1 'polypeptide(L)'
;MPRIPAPPLPKALQPRPKRPGQDVEAGAATPVEAGITVVDWLDERTALSPGIRWLMWRKVPRGINWAYTLGSATLFAFLNQAVTGVFLAMYYRPDAAGGAYESIRNINDNVFLGQFVHGMHKWGASVMIILIFLHMGRVFFYGAYKYPRELTWVIGVVLVILTLAMGFTGYLLPFDQRAYWASVVGININAGGPFVGPFLSNFLFGGADFNATTLSRFYAIHMLVIPGAMAALIGAHLYLVTKLGITAPPWLKPGADDTDHALAEAEV
;
A
#
# COMPACT_ATOMS: atom_id res chain seq x y z
N MET A 1 -52.91 -10.86 -31.90
CA MET A 1 -52.90 -9.90 -30.78
C MET A 1 -51.60 -10.07 -30.00
N PRO A 2 -50.79 -9.03 -29.78
CA PRO A 2 -49.58 -9.11 -28.97
C PRO A 2 -49.98 -9.37 -27.50
N ARG A 3 -49.45 -10.42 -26.88
CA ARG A 3 -49.67 -10.66 -25.44
C ARG A 3 -48.87 -9.61 -24.67
N ILE A 4 -49.57 -8.71 -23.98
CA ILE A 4 -48.93 -7.78 -23.06
C ILE A 4 -48.30 -8.62 -21.94
N PRO A 5 -47.00 -8.44 -21.61
CA PRO A 5 -46.38 -9.14 -20.50
C PRO A 5 -47.10 -8.78 -19.20
N ALA A 6 -47.39 -9.79 -18.38
CA ALA A 6 -48.12 -9.59 -17.14
C ALA A 6 -47.37 -8.61 -16.21
N PRO A 7 -48.09 -7.75 -15.47
CA PRO A 7 -47.48 -6.83 -14.53
C PRO A 7 -46.69 -7.59 -13.46
N PRO A 8 -45.55 -7.04 -13.00
CA PRO A 8 -44.73 -7.70 -11.99
C PRO A 8 -45.54 -7.89 -10.70
N LEU A 9 -45.41 -9.06 -10.08
CA LEU A 9 -46.11 -9.38 -8.83
C LEU A 9 -45.79 -8.35 -7.74
N PRO A 10 -46.78 -7.94 -6.92
CA PRO A 10 -46.56 -7.11 -5.75
C PRO A 10 -45.45 -7.71 -4.87
N LYS A 11 -44.59 -6.88 -4.25
CA LYS A 11 -43.45 -7.34 -3.43
C LYS A 11 -43.84 -8.37 -2.35
N ALA A 12 -45.07 -8.31 -1.84
CA ALA A 12 -45.60 -9.26 -0.85
C ALA A 12 -45.87 -10.67 -1.41
N LEU A 13 -46.06 -10.81 -2.72
CA LEU A 13 -46.35 -12.06 -3.42
C LEU A 13 -45.16 -12.60 -4.21
N GLN A 14 -44.01 -11.92 -4.14
CA GLN A 14 -42.78 -12.42 -4.73
C GLN A 14 -42.28 -13.61 -3.89
N PRO A 15 -41.95 -14.76 -4.52
CA PRO A 15 -41.37 -15.88 -3.80
C PRO A 15 -40.09 -15.43 -3.11
N ARG A 16 -39.86 -15.91 -1.88
CA ARG A 16 -38.60 -15.64 -1.18
C ARG A 16 -37.43 -16.06 -2.08
N PRO A 17 -36.37 -15.23 -2.19
CA PRO A 17 -35.17 -15.64 -2.90
C PRO A 17 -34.65 -16.93 -2.27
N LYS A 18 -34.32 -17.92 -3.11
CA LYS A 18 -33.76 -19.19 -2.67
C LYS A 18 -32.41 -18.92 -2.01
N ARG A 19 -32.14 -19.57 -0.89
CA ARG A 19 -30.83 -19.48 -0.23
C ARG A 19 -29.81 -20.29 -1.03
N PRO A 20 -28.56 -19.82 -1.15
CA PRO A 20 -27.48 -20.62 -1.74
C PRO A 20 -27.39 -22.00 -1.07
N GLY A 21 -27.40 -23.07 -1.87
CA GLY A 21 -27.33 -24.46 -1.38
C GLY A 21 -28.68 -25.13 -1.07
N GLN A 22 -29.83 -24.50 -1.31
CA GLN A 22 -31.15 -25.13 -1.14
C GLN A 22 -31.51 -26.16 -2.22
N ASP A 23 -30.73 -26.19 -3.29
CA ASP A 23 -30.83 -27.05 -4.47
C ASP A 23 -29.82 -28.21 -4.43
N VAL A 24 -28.92 -28.24 -3.43
CA VAL A 24 -28.08 -29.40 -3.14
C VAL A 24 -28.94 -30.37 -2.32
N GLU A 25 -29.31 -31.51 -2.93
CA GLU A 25 -30.02 -32.57 -2.21
C GLU A 25 -29.26 -32.91 -0.92
N ALA A 26 -29.99 -33.18 0.17
CA ALA A 26 -29.47 -33.37 1.51
C ALA A 26 -28.52 -34.58 1.70
N GLY A 27 -28.04 -35.20 0.61
CA GLY A 27 -27.08 -36.30 0.59
C GLY A 27 -25.81 -35.92 -0.15
N ALA A 28 -24.74 -35.67 0.61
CA ALA A 28 -23.34 -35.60 0.18
C ALA A 28 -22.93 -34.42 -0.74
N ALA A 29 -23.03 -33.19 -0.23
CA ALA A 29 -22.23 -32.10 -0.77
C ALA A 29 -20.73 -32.46 -0.65
N THR A 30 -20.04 -32.56 -1.78
CA THR A 30 -18.59 -32.71 -1.80
C THR A 30 -17.92 -31.49 -1.15
N PRO A 31 -16.68 -31.59 -0.61
CA PRO A 31 -15.98 -30.42 -0.06
C PRO A 31 -15.88 -29.24 -1.04
N VAL A 32 -15.88 -29.54 -2.34
CA VAL A 32 -15.89 -28.56 -3.43
C VAL A 32 -17.23 -27.83 -3.52
N GLU A 33 -18.35 -28.56 -3.50
CA GLU A 33 -19.71 -27.97 -3.53
C GLU A 33 -20.01 -27.18 -2.26
N ALA A 34 -19.53 -27.64 -1.10
CA ALA A 34 -19.59 -26.89 0.15
C ALA A 34 -18.79 -25.58 0.05
N GLY A 35 -17.61 -25.62 -0.55
CA GLY A 35 -16.79 -24.43 -0.82
C GLY A 35 -17.48 -23.43 -1.76
N ILE A 36 -18.07 -23.90 -2.86
CA ILE A 36 -18.82 -23.07 -3.81
C ILE A 36 -20.02 -22.41 -3.12
N THR A 37 -20.77 -23.16 -2.32
CA THR A 37 -21.94 -22.65 -1.57
C THR A 37 -21.56 -21.53 -0.59
N VAL A 38 -20.43 -21.67 0.10
CA VAL A 38 -19.92 -20.63 1.01
C VAL A 38 -19.48 -19.37 0.25
N VAL A 39 -18.80 -19.54 -0.89
CA VAL A 39 -18.40 -18.42 -1.75
C VAL A 39 -19.63 -17.69 -2.29
N ASP A 40 -20.63 -18.41 -2.77
CA ASP A 40 -21.86 -17.82 -3.29
C ASP A 40 -22.66 -17.09 -2.20
N TRP A 41 -22.72 -17.65 -0.98
CA TRP A 41 -23.35 -17.00 0.17
C TRP A 41 -22.66 -15.69 0.56
N LEU A 42 -21.33 -15.65 0.50
CA LEU A 42 -20.54 -14.44 0.74
C LEU A 42 -20.73 -13.43 -0.39
N ASP A 43 -20.72 -13.88 -1.64
CA ASP A 43 -20.85 -13.02 -2.81
C ASP A 43 -22.23 -12.36 -2.88
N GLU A 44 -23.30 -13.09 -2.52
CA GLU A 44 -24.66 -12.54 -2.45
C GLU A 44 -24.76 -11.36 -1.46
N ARG A 45 -23.98 -11.37 -0.38
CA ARG A 45 -24.00 -10.32 0.66
C ARG A 45 -23.05 -9.16 0.37
N THR A 46 -21.93 -9.46 -0.25
CA THR A 46 -20.82 -8.51 -0.37
C THR A 46 -20.65 -7.98 -1.80
N ALA A 47 -21.24 -8.67 -2.79
CA ALA A 47 -21.10 -8.40 -4.22
C ALA A 47 -19.63 -8.16 -4.62
N LEU A 48 -18.70 -8.91 -4.03
CA LEU A 48 -17.27 -8.71 -4.22
C LEU A 48 -16.75 -9.31 -5.54
N SER A 49 -17.38 -10.38 -6.04
CA SER A 49 -16.91 -11.09 -7.24
C SER A 49 -16.87 -10.21 -8.48
N PRO A 50 -17.86 -9.34 -8.78
CA PRO A 50 -17.75 -8.38 -9.88
C PRO A 50 -16.52 -7.47 -9.77
N GLY A 51 -16.23 -6.95 -8.57
CA GLY A 51 -15.07 -6.07 -8.33
C GLY A 51 -13.74 -6.80 -8.50
N ILE A 52 -13.63 -8.03 -7.97
CA ILE A 52 -12.43 -8.86 -8.11
C ILE A 52 -12.23 -9.26 -9.58
N ARG A 53 -13.29 -9.65 -10.29
CA ARG A 53 -13.21 -9.98 -11.71
C ARG A 53 -12.79 -8.76 -12.54
N TRP A 54 -13.34 -7.59 -12.26
CA TRP A 54 -12.94 -6.34 -12.90
C TRP A 54 -11.44 -6.05 -12.68
N LEU A 55 -10.94 -6.28 -11.47
CA LEU A 55 -9.52 -6.09 -11.14
C LEU A 55 -8.60 -7.10 -11.85
N MET A 56 -8.98 -8.38 -11.84
CA MET A 56 -8.13 -9.48 -12.35
C MET A 56 -8.12 -9.59 -13.88
N TRP A 57 -9.26 -9.36 -14.53
CA TRP A 57 -9.42 -9.59 -15.97
C TRP A 57 -9.16 -8.34 -16.81
N ARG A 58 -8.36 -7.40 -16.30
CA ARG A 58 -8.06 -6.18 -17.03
C ARG A 58 -7.14 -6.46 -18.22
N LYS A 59 -7.48 -5.89 -19.37
CA LYS A 59 -6.61 -5.95 -20.55
C LYS A 59 -5.33 -5.15 -20.29
N VAL A 60 -4.24 -5.71 -20.78
CA VAL A 60 -2.88 -5.21 -20.60
C VAL A 60 -2.35 -4.85 -22.00
N PRO A 61 -1.81 -3.63 -22.22
CA PRO A 61 -1.29 -3.24 -23.53
C PRO A 61 -0.19 -4.18 -24.03
N ARG A 62 -0.06 -4.34 -25.34
CA ARG A 62 1.01 -5.14 -25.95
C ARG A 62 2.39 -4.49 -25.72
N GLY A 63 3.44 -5.30 -25.69
CA GLY A 63 4.83 -4.82 -25.62
C GLY A 63 5.34 -4.42 -24.23
N ILE A 64 4.69 -4.89 -23.16
CA ILE A 64 5.17 -4.69 -21.80
C ILE A 64 6.50 -5.40 -21.57
N ASN A 65 7.38 -4.73 -20.82
CA ASN A 65 8.66 -5.28 -20.37
C ASN A 65 8.74 -5.32 -18.84
N TRP A 66 9.86 -5.84 -18.32
CA TRP A 66 10.09 -5.97 -16.88
C TRP A 66 10.00 -4.65 -16.08
N ALA A 67 10.20 -3.48 -16.70
CA ALA A 67 10.11 -2.19 -16.00
C ALA A 67 8.70 -1.91 -15.46
N TYR A 68 7.66 -2.58 -15.96
CA TYR A 68 6.29 -2.45 -15.46
C TYR A 68 6.09 -3.17 -14.11
N THR A 69 7.00 -4.08 -13.75
CA THR A 69 6.95 -4.79 -12.46
C THR A 69 7.53 -3.98 -11.30
N LEU A 70 8.19 -2.84 -11.57
CA LEU A 70 8.80 -2.01 -10.52
C LEU A 70 7.77 -1.50 -9.50
N GLY A 71 6.54 -1.21 -9.94
CA GLY A 71 5.46 -0.79 -9.05
C GLY A 71 5.04 -1.91 -8.07
N SER A 72 4.80 -3.12 -8.59
CA SER A 72 4.44 -4.28 -7.74
C SER A 72 5.60 -4.75 -6.88
N ALA A 73 6.85 -4.67 -7.36
CA ALA A 73 8.04 -4.93 -6.57
C ALA A 73 8.18 -3.94 -5.40
N THR A 74 7.90 -2.65 -5.62
CA THR A 74 7.88 -1.63 -4.56
C THR A 74 6.77 -1.91 -3.54
N LEU A 75 5.58 -2.31 -4.00
CA LEU A 75 4.48 -2.72 -3.12
C LEU A 75 4.87 -3.93 -2.27
N PHE A 76 5.50 -4.95 -2.86
CA PHE A 76 5.99 -6.11 -2.13
C PHE A 76 7.03 -5.70 -1.07
N ALA A 77 7.95 -4.79 -1.41
CA ALA A 77 8.93 -4.27 -0.46
C ALA A 77 8.24 -3.54 0.71
N PHE A 78 7.21 -2.74 0.46
CA PHE A 78 6.39 -2.11 1.50
C PHE A 78 5.71 -3.16 2.40
N LEU A 79 5.09 -4.18 1.82
CA LEU A 79 4.44 -5.26 2.60
C LEU A 79 5.47 -6.02 3.45
N ASN A 80 6.66 -6.30 2.91
CA ASN A 80 7.76 -6.87 3.67
C ASN A 80 8.15 -5.97 4.85
N GLN A 81 8.28 -4.65 4.64
CA GLN A 81 8.55 -3.69 5.72
C GLN A 81 7.44 -3.68 6.77
N ALA A 82 6.18 -3.68 6.36
CA ALA A 82 5.05 -3.69 7.29
C ALA A 82 5.03 -4.96 8.15
N VAL A 83 5.18 -6.14 7.55
CA VAL A 83 5.17 -7.42 8.28
C VAL A 83 6.37 -7.54 9.21
N THR A 84 7.58 -7.30 8.69
CA THR A 84 8.80 -7.36 9.53
C THR A 84 8.79 -6.30 10.63
N GLY A 85 8.29 -5.10 10.34
CA GLY A 85 8.16 -4.01 11.32
C GLY A 85 7.20 -4.36 12.45
N VAL A 86 6.07 -5.02 12.17
CA VAL A 86 5.13 -5.50 13.19
C VAL A 86 5.82 -6.51 14.12
N PHE A 87 6.59 -7.46 13.59
CA PHE A 87 7.34 -8.40 14.43
C PHE A 87 8.40 -7.71 15.29
N LEU A 88 9.16 -6.77 14.73
CA LEU A 88 10.16 -6.01 15.49
C LEU A 88 9.50 -5.16 16.60
N ALA A 89 8.33 -4.57 16.32
CA ALA A 89 7.58 -3.78 17.27
C ALA A 89 7.12 -4.57 18.50
N MET A 90 6.96 -5.89 18.41
CA MET A 90 6.60 -6.75 19.55
C MET A 90 7.73 -6.91 20.58
N TYR A 91 8.99 -6.70 20.18
CA TYR A 91 10.17 -6.86 21.03
C TYR A 91 10.90 -5.54 21.33
N TYR A 92 10.70 -4.53 20.49
CA TYR A 92 11.37 -3.24 20.61
C TYR A 92 10.82 -2.40 21.78
N ARG A 93 11.72 -1.75 22.52
CA ARG A 93 11.39 -0.86 23.64
C ARG A 93 11.82 0.58 23.33
N PRO A 94 10.90 1.52 23.08
CA PRO A 94 11.23 2.91 22.72
C PRO A 94 11.66 3.74 23.95
N ASP A 95 12.75 3.34 24.59
CA ASP A 95 13.31 3.98 25.80
C ASP A 95 14.75 4.46 25.57
N ALA A 96 14.94 5.77 25.68
CA ALA A 96 16.22 6.45 25.48
C ALA A 96 17.22 6.18 26.62
N ALA A 97 16.79 5.65 27.78
CA ALA A 97 17.66 5.32 28.91
C ALA A 97 18.48 4.01 28.72
N GLY A 98 18.49 3.48 27.50
CA GLY A 98 19.23 2.27 27.11
C GLY A 98 18.34 1.11 26.66
N GLY A 99 17.05 1.15 26.95
CA GLY A 99 16.10 0.09 26.56
C GLY A 99 15.97 -0.10 25.05
N ALA A 100 16.07 0.98 24.26
CA ALA A 100 16.02 0.89 22.79
C ALA A 100 17.18 0.08 22.22
N TYR A 101 18.41 0.44 22.56
CA TYR A 101 19.60 -0.26 22.09
C TYR A 101 19.65 -1.71 22.58
N GLU A 102 19.35 -1.94 23.86
CA GLU A 102 19.32 -3.28 24.46
C GLU A 102 18.26 -4.18 23.82
N SER A 103 17.07 -3.64 23.51
CA SER A 103 16.02 -4.40 22.83
C SER A 103 16.43 -4.84 21.42
N ILE A 104 17.12 -3.98 20.65
CA ILE A 104 17.66 -4.36 19.33
C ILE A 104 18.72 -5.44 19.47
N ARG A 105 19.61 -5.35 20.46
CA ARG A 105 20.60 -6.39 20.73
C ARG A 105 19.92 -7.73 21.06
N ASN A 106 18.93 -7.71 21.93
CA ASN A 106 18.15 -8.90 22.29
C ASN A 106 17.45 -9.53 21.08
N ILE A 107 16.88 -8.71 20.17
CA ILE A 107 16.28 -9.19 18.91
C ILE A 107 17.31 -9.94 18.06
N ASN A 108 18.55 -9.43 17.96
CA ASN A 108 19.57 -10.08 17.14
C ASN A 108 20.12 -11.35 17.79
N ASP A 109 20.35 -11.32 19.10
CA ASP A 109 21.14 -12.33 19.80
C ASP A 109 20.28 -13.49 20.34
N ASN A 110 19.05 -13.19 20.80
CA ASN A 110 18.27 -14.14 21.62
C ASN A 110 16.90 -14.52 21.02
N VAL A 111 16.31 -13.70 20.14
CA VAL A 111 15.00 -13.98 19.55
C VAL A 111 15.15 -14.95 18.38
N PHE A 112 14.32 -16.00 18.33
CA PHE A 112 14.30 -16.95 17.22
C PHE A 112 14.04 -16.23 15.88
N LEU A 113 14.96 -16.40 14.92
CA LEU A 113 14.99 -15.69 13.64
C LEU A 113 15.01 -14.15 13.75
N GLY A 114 15.26 -13.57 14.93
CA GLY A 114 15.18 -12.13 15.13
C GLY A 114 16.21 -11.35 14.30
N GLN A 115 17.47 -11.82 14.24
CA GLN A 115 18.48 -11.24 13.36
C GLN A 115 18.08 -11.27 11.88
N PHE A 116 17.42 -12.35 11.44
CA PHE A 116 16.95 -12.48 10.06
C PHE A 116 15.83 -11.50 9.75
N VAL A 117 14.80 -11.42 10.61
CA VAL A 117 13.69 -10.46 10.45
C VAL A 117 14.20 -9.02 10.51
N HIS A 118 15.08 -8.70 11.45
CA HIS A 118 15.71 -7.39 11.55
C HIS A 118 16.55 -7.07 10.30
N GLY A 119 17.29 -8.05 9.78
CA GLY A 119 18.02 -7.94 8.52
C GLY A 119 17.10 -7.68 7.32
N MET A 120 15.98 -8.41 7.20
CA MET A 120 14.99 -8.19 6.16
C MET A 120 14.36 -6.80 6.23
N HIS A 121 14.12 -6.28 7.43
CA HIS A 121 13.62 -4.92 7.61
C HIS A 121 14.68 -3.90 7.15
N LYS A 122 15.89 -3.96 7.70
CA LYS A 122 16.98 -3.04 7.40
C LYS A 122 17.37 -3.03 5.91
N TRP A 123 17.62 -4.18 5.32
CA TRP A 123 18.02 -4.27 3.90
C TRP A 123 16.83 -4.07 2.97
N GLY A 124 15.63 -4.53 3.37
CA GLY A 124 14.42 -4.30 2.60
C GLY A 124 14.06 -2.82 2.49
N ALA A 125 14.40 -1.98 3.48
CA ALA A 125 14.22 -0.54 3.39
C ALA A 125 15.10 0.07 2.28
N SER A 126 16.36 -0.33 2.19
CA SER A 126 17.26 0.08 1.09
C SER A 126 16.73 -0.36 -0.27
N VAL A 127 16.27 -1.62 -0.37
CA VAL A 127 15.67 -2.14 -1.60
C VAL A 127 14.41 -1.34 -1.98
N MET A 128 13.55 -1.03 -1.01
CA MET A 128 12.34 -0.23 -1.25
C MET A 128 12.67 1.17 -1.80
N ILE A 129 13.68 1.85 -1.24
CA ILE A 129 14.14 3.15 -1.72
C ILE A 129 14.66 3.04 -3.16
N ILE A 130 15.48 2.04 -3.47
CA ILE A 130 15.98 1.84 -4.84
C ILE A 130 14.81 1.58 -5.80
N LEU A 131 13.89 0.67 -5.46
CA LEU A 131 12.76 0.31 -6.30
C LEU A 131 11.82 1.48 -6.56
N ILE A 132 11.53 2.32 -5.55
CA ILE A 132 10.63 3.46 -5.74
C ILE A 132 11.26 4.51 -6.66
N PHE A 133 12.57 4.74 -6.58
CA PHE A 133 13.27 5.63 -7.53
C PHE A 133 13.31 5.07 -8.95
N LEU A 134 13.56 3.76 -9.10
CA LEU A 134 13.50 3.11 -10.41
C LEU A 134 12.08 3.16 -11.00
N HIS A 135 11.06 2.94 -10.17
CA HIS A 135 9.66 3.06 -10.56
C HIS A 135 9.33 4.49 -11.01
N MET A 136 9.77 5.49 -10.25
CA MET A 136 9.61 6.91 -10.57
C MET A 136 10.28 7.26 -11.91
N GLY A 137 11.52 6.81 -12.10
CA GLY A 137 12.27 6.99 -13.35
C GLY A 137 11.53 6.38 -14.54
N ARG A 138 11.03 5.14 -14.40
CA ARG A 138 10.19 4.51 -15.43
C ARG A 138 8.97 5.37 -15.75
N VAL A 139 8.19 5.80 -14.75
CA VAL A 139 6.98 6.60 -14.99
C VAL A 139 7.31 7.92 -15.71
N PHE A 140 8.43 8.53 -15.37
CA PHE A 140 8.93 9.74 -16.02
C PHE A 140 9.33 9.51 -17.48
N PHE A 141 10.23 8.55 -17.75
CA PHE A 141 10.73 8.29 -19.10
C PHE A 141 9.67 7.73 -20.05
N TYR A 142 8.66 7.04 -19.52
CA TYR A 142 7.55 6.49 -20.31
C TYR A 142 6.41 7.50 -20.50
N GLY A 143 6.51 8.71 -19.92
CA GLY A 143 5.46 9.72 -20.01
C GLY A 143 4.15 9.30 -19.34
N ALA A 144 4.19 8.35 -18.40
CA ALA A 144 3.00 7.76 -17.80
C ALA A 144 2.27 8.70 -16.83
N TYR A 145 2.90 9.81 -16.45
CA TYR A 145 2.35 10.88 -15.61
C TYR A 145 1.46 11.88 -16.38
N LYS A 146 1.47 11.87 -17.71
CA LYS A 146 0.67 12.79 -18.55
C LYS A 146 -0.83 12.49 -18.42
N TYR A 147 -1.66 13.43 -18.88
CA TYR A 147 -3.12 13.31 -18.94
C TYR A 147 -3.57 11.91 -19.39
N PRO A 148 -4.53 11.27 -18.70
CA PRO A 148 -5.30 11.72 -17.53
C PRO A 148 -4.74 11.25 -16.16
N ARG A 149 -3.43 10.97 -16.04
CA ARG A 149 -2.81 10.31 -14.86
C ARG A 149 -1.99 11.24 -13.96
N GLU A 150 -2.23 12.54 -14.03
CA GLU A 150 -1.51 13.54 -13.24
C GLU A 150 -1.71 13.31 -11.72
N LEU A 151 -2.93 12.96 -11.31
CA LEU A 151 -3.21 12.69 -9.89
C LEU A 151 -2.46 11.47 -9.38
N THR A 152 -2.36 10.41 -10.20
CA THR A 152 -1.56 9.21 -9.89
C THR A 152 -0.09 9.59 -9.68
N TRP A 153 0.45 10.50 -10.49
CA TRP A 153 1.80 11.02 -10.34
C TRP A 153 2.00 11.83 -9.06
N VAL A 154 1.09 12.75 -8.74
CA VAL A 154 1.16 13.55 -7.50
C VAL A 154 1.17 12.63 -6.27
N ILE A 155 0.29 11.63 -6.23
CA ILE A 155 0.29 10.64 -5.14
C ILE A 155 1.63 9.88 -5.11
N GLY A 156 2.18 9.50 -6.27
CA GLY A 156 3.49 8.86 -6.37
C GLY A 156 4.63 9.71 -5.78
N VAL A 157 4.66 11.02 -6.07
CA VAL A 157 5.63 11.96 -5.51
C VAL A 157 5.52 12.01 -3.98
N VAL A 158 4.29 12.10 -3.45
CA VAL A 158 4.05 12.09 -1.99
C VAL A 158 4.53 10.77 -1.38
N LEU A 159 4.28 9.63 -2.01
CA LEU A 159 4.74 8.32 -1.55
C LEU A 159 6.28 8.21 -1.53
N VAL A 160 6.99 8.83 -2.48
CA VAL A 160 8.46 8.91 -2.44
C VAL A 160 8.93 9.68 -1.21
N ILE A 161 8.34 10.85 -0.94
CA ILE A 161 8.67 11.66 0.24
C ILE A 161 8.42 10.87 1.53
N LEU A 162 7.27 10.20 1.65
CA LEU A 162 6.95 9.36 2.80
C LEU A 162 7.90 8.16 2.94
N THR A 163 8.35 7.57 1.83
CA THR A 163 9.33 6.47 1.86
C THR A 163 10.69 6.94 2.39
N LEU A 164 11.13 8.13 1.99
CA LEU A 164 12.36 8.73 2.54
C LEU A 164 12.20 9.09 4.02
N ALA A 165 11.04 9.61 4.42
CA ALA A 165 10.72 9.88 5.82
C ALA A 165 10.69 8.59 6.66
N MET A 166 10.20 7.46 6.13
CA MET A 166 10.30 6.14 6.76
C MET A 166 11.75 5.73 6.95
N GLY A 167 12.58 5.85 5.91
CA GLY A 167 14.01 5.54 5.98
C GLY A 167 14.73 6.34 7.07
N PHE A 168 14.43 7.64 7.16
CA PHE A 168 14.98 8.50 8.20
C PHE A 168 14.49 8.11 9.60
N THR A 169 13.18 8.06 9.82
CA THR A 169 12.60 7.79 11.16
C THR A 169 12.97 6.41 11.70
N GLY A 170 13.08 5.40 10.84
CA GLY A 170 13.49 4.05 11.24
C GLY A 170 14.97 3.96 11.60
N TYR A 171 15.81 4.75 10.93
CA TYR A 171 17.24 4.84 11.23
C TYR A 171 17.53 5.36 12.65
N LEU A 172 16.59 6.10 13.25
CA LEU A 172 16.75 6.67 14.59
C LEU A 172 16.48 5.65 15.71
N LEU A 173 15.71 4.60 15.42
CA LEU A 173 15.17 3.69 16.44
C LEU A 173 16.21 2.80 17.15
N PRO A 174 17.31 2.34 16.51
CA PRO A 174 18.34 1.59 17.22
C PRO A 174 19.02 2.39 18.34
N PHE A 175 18.93 3.72 18.27
CA PHE A 175 19.38 4.65 19.29
C PHE A 175 20.86 4.46 19.70
N ASP A 176 21.71 4.17 18.71
CA ASP A 176 23.16 4.23 18.86
C ASP A 176 23.68 5.68 18.71
N GLN A 177 24.98 5.89 18.87
CA GLN A 177 25.57 7.24 18.83
C GLN A 177 25.30 7.97 17.49
N ARG A 178 25.20 7.21 16.39
CA ARG A 178 24.92 7.77 15.05
C ARG A 178 23.46 8.17 14.92
N ALA A 179 22.54 7.31 15.35
CA ALA A 179 21.11 7.57 15.39
C ALA A 179 20.76 8.78 16.27
N TYR A 180 21.43 8.93 17.42
CA TYR A 180 21.25 10.09 18.30
C TYR A 180 21.60 11.40 17.57
N TRP A 181 22.82 11.49 17.01
CA TRP A 181 23.24 12.71 16.30
C TRP A 181 22.44 12.96 15.03
N ALA A 182 22.04 11.91 14.30
CA ALA A 182 21.14 12.05 13.16
C ALA A 182 19.78 12.63 13.57
N SER A 183 19.26 12.25 14.74
CA SER A 183 18.02 12.82 15.29
C SER A 183 18.18 14.32 15.57
N VAL A 184 19.25 14.72 16.25
CA VAL A 184 19.54 16.13 16.57
C VAL A 184 19.65 16.96 15.29
N VAL A 185 20.45 16.51 14.32
CA VAL A 185 20.61 17.22 13.04
C VAL A 185 19.30 17.29 12.28
N GLY A 186 18.55 16.19 12.18
CA GLY A 186 17.29 16.16 11.45
C GLY A 186 16.23 17.10 12.04
N ILE A 187 16.12 17.17 13.37
CA ILE A 187 15.17 18.10 14.02
C ILE A 187 15.61 19.56 13.80
N ASN A 188 16.91 19.85 13.90
CA ASN A 188 17.43 21.20 13.69
C ASN A 188 17.26 21.69 12.25
N ILE A 189 17.35 20.81 11.24
CA ILE A 189 17.03 21.17 9.85
C ILE A 189 15.57 21.59 9.73
N ASN A 190 14.65 20.87 10.39
CA ASN A 190 13.23 21.25 10.41
C ASN A 190 13.01 22.61 11.09
N ALA A 191 13.77 22.92 12.13
CA ALA A 191 13.69 24.21 12.84
C ALA A 191 14.01 25.42 11.94
N GLY A 192 14.77 25.23 10.85
CA GLY A 192 15.15 26.32 9.93
C GLY A 192 14.01 26.88 9.07
N GLY A 193 12.84 26.23 9.03
CA GLY A 193 11.68 26.72 8.30
C GLY A 193 11.04 27.94 8.98
N PRO A 194 10.81 29.08 8.29
CA PRO A 194 10.49 30.36 8.94
C PRO A 194 9.16 30.42 9.69
N PHE A 195 8.19 29.56 9.34
CA PHE A 195 6.85 29.59 9.95
C PHE A 195 6.51 28.31 10.70
N VAL A 196 6.59 27.16 10.03
CA VAL A 196 6.20 25.87 10.62
C VAL A 196 7.39 25.20 11.32
N GLY A 197 8.62 25.60 11.01
CA GLY A 197 9.83 24.95 11.49
C GLY A 197 9.96 24.91 13.01
N PRO A 198 9.87 26.06 13.72
CA PRO A 198 9.95 26.10 15.18
C PRO A 198 8.85 25.28 15.89
N PHE A 199 7.64 25.25 15.34
CA PHE A 199 6.54 24.45 15.91
C PHE A 199 6.78 22.95 15.68
N LEU A 200 7.22 22.59 14.48
CA LEU A 200 7.53 21.21 14.12
C LEU A 200 8.72 20.67 14.92
N SER A 201 9.79 21.45 15.11
CA SER A 201 10.95 21.01 15.88
C SER A 201 10.62 20.83 17.36
N ASN A 202 9.85 21.74 17.97
CA ASN A 202 9.35 21.60 19.34
C ASN A 202 8.44 20.37 19.46
N PHE A 203 7.56 20.13 18.47
CA PHE A 203 6.76 18.92 18.41
C PHE A 203 7.61 17.65 18.26
N LEU A 204 8.69 17.65 17.50
CA LEU A 204 9.54 16.47 17.34
C LEU A 204 10.38 16.21 18.60
N PHE A 205 10.96 17.24 19.21
CA PHE A 205 11.67 17.09 20.49
C PHE A 205 10.74 16.69 21.64
N GLY A 206 9.49 17.17 21.65
CA GLY A 206 8.61 17.00 22.80
C GLY A 206 9.03 17.80 24.03
N GLY A 207 9.75 18.90 23.82
CA GLY A 207 10.31 19.78 24.84
C GLY A 207 11.31 20.78 24.23
N ALA A 208 12.04 21.49 25.09
CA ALA A 208 13.07 22.44 24.67
C ALA A 208 14.27 21.75 23.98
N ASP A 209 14.61 20.55 24.44
CA ASP A 209 15.73 19.75 23.94
C ASP A 209 15.35 18.27 23.82
N PHE A 210 16.25 17.48 23.24
CA PHE A 210 16.13 16.03 23.12
C PHE A 210 15.88 15.38 24.49
N ASN A 211 14.84 14.56 24.58
CA ASN A 211 14.45 13.90 25.83
C ASN A 211 13.86 12.49 25.56
N ALA A 212 13.50 11.78 26.63
CA ALA A 212 12.96 10.42 26.53
C ALA A 212 11.72 10.32 25.63
N THR A 213 10.88 11.37 25.60
CA THR A 213 9.66 11.38 24.78
C THR A 213 9.92 11.57 23.29
N THR A 214 11.07 12.15 22.92
CA THR A 214 11.49 12.32 21.51
C THR A 214 11.53 10.97 20.80
N LEU A 215 12.15 9.95 21.42
CA LEU A 215 12.28 8.62 20.83
C LEU A 215 10.93 7.92 20.71
N SER A 216 10.07 8.01 21.73
CA SER A 216 8.74 7.42 21.69
C SER A 216 7.84 8.07 20.61
N ARG A 217 8.00 9.37 20.35
CA ARG A 217 7.33 10.06 19.23
C ARG A 217 7.81 9.55 17.87
N PHE A 218 9.12 9.45 17.66
CA PHE A 218 9.65 8.89 16.42
C PHE A 218 9.20 7.45 16.20
N TYR A 219 9.14 6.64 17.26
CA TYR A 219 8.59 5.29 17.18
C TYR A 219 7.11 5.30 16.73
N ALA A 220 6.25 6.13 17.34
CA ALA A 220 4.85 6.24 16.93
C ALA A 220 4.69 6.74 15.49
N ILE A 221 5.51 7.70 15.08
CA ILE A 221 5.52 8.23 13.70
C ILE A 221 5.92 7.15 12.70
N HIS A 222 6.99 6.40 13.00
CA HIS A 222 7.54 5.38 12.13
C HIS A 222 6.67 4.14 12.03
N MET A 223 6.07 3.70 13.14
CA MET A 223 5.30 2.45 13.19
C MET A 223 3.84 2.66 12.76
N LEU A 224 3.22 3.79 13.14
CA LEU A 224 1.79 4.02 12.97
C LEU A 224 1.48 5.08 11.92
N VAL A 225 1.96 6.31 12.12
CA VAL A 225 1.48 7.48 11.38
C VAL A 225 1.88 7.40 9.90
N ILE A 226 3.18 7.22 9.62
CA ILE A 226 3.67 7.22 8.24
C ILE A 226 3.21 5.94 7.50
N PRO A 227 3.34 4.72 8.03
CA PRO A 227 2.86 3.53 7.34
C PRO A 227 1.36 3.53 7.09
N GLY A 228 0.56 4.04 8.05
CA GLY A 228 -0.88 4.18 7.87
C GLY A 228 -1.24 5.15 6.74
N ALA A 229 -0.59 6.31 6.69
CA ALA A 229 -0.75 7.28 5.61
C ALA A 229 -0.30 6.69 4.25
N MET A 230 0.83 5.97 4.23
CA MET A 230 1.32 5.28 3.03
C MET A 230 0.33 4.21 2.57
N ALA A 231 -0.23 3.38 3.45
CA ALA A 231 -1.20 2.36 3.08
C ALA A 231 -2.46 2.98 2.43
N ALA A 232 -2.98 4.08 2.99
CA ALA A 232 -4.10 4.81 2.41
C ALA A 232 -3.78 5.38 1.01
N LEU A 233 -2.61 6.02 0.87
CA LEU A 233 -2.17 6.58 -0.40
C LEU A 233 -1.83 5.51 -1.44
N ILE A 234 -1.26 4.38 -1.04
CA ILE A 234 -1.05 3.21 -1.91
C ILE A 234 -2.40 2.68 -2.39
N GLY A 235 -3.40 2.57 -1.52
CA GLY A 235 -4.76 2.18 -1.90
C GLY A 235 -5.36 3.12 -2.95
N ALA A 236 -5.27 4.44 -2.72
CA ALA A 236 -5.70 5.45 -3.69
C ALA A 236 -4.91 5.39 -5.00
N HIS A 237 -3.59 5.20 -4.93
CA HIS A 237 -2.71 5.08 -6.09
C HIS A 237 -3.07 3.87 -6.93
N LEU A 238 -3.24 2.70 -6.31
CA LEU A 238 -3.66 1.47 -6.99
C LEU A 238 -5.05 1.62 -7.58
N TYR A 239 -6.01 2.24 -6.88
CA TYR A 239 -7.33 2.52 -7.42
C TYR A 239 -7.30 3.37 -8.71
N LEU A 240 -6.48 4.43 -8.73
CA LEU A 240 -6.35 5.25 -9.93
C LEU A 240 -5.64 4.50 -11.06
N VAL A 241 -4.62 3.70 -10.75
CA VAL A 241 -3.95 2.85 -11.74
C VAL A 241 -4.92 1.83 -12.32
N THR A 242 -5.78 1.20 -11.49
CA THR A 242 -6.77 0.20 -11.94
C THR A 242 -7.86 0.84 -12.78
N LYS A 243 -8.33 2.04 -12.39
CA LYS A 243 -9.34 2.81 -13.13
C LYS A 243 -8.85 3.37 -14.47
N LEU A 244 -7.65 3.96 -14.52
CA LEU A 244 -7.15 4.72 -15.69
C LEU A 244 -6.30 3.91 -16.67
N GLY A 245 -6.12 2.61 -16.43
CA GLY A 245 -5.24 1.81 -17.28
C GLY A 245 -3.74 2.05 -17.04
N ILE A 246 -2.91 1.24 -17.70
CA ILE A 246 -1.46 1.47 -17.79
C ILE A 246 -1.13 1.94 -19.19
N THR A 247 -0.13 2.80 -19.33
CA THR A 247 0.36 3.27 -20.62
C THR A 247 1.09 2.16 -21.37
N ALA A 248 0.90 2.08 -22.69
CA ALA A 248 1.82 1.35 -23.55
C ALA A 248 3.21 2.03 -23.57
N PRO A 249 4.28 1.32 -23.95
CA PRO A 249 5.58 1.94 -24.14
C PRO A 249 5.56 3.03 -25.22
N PRO A 250 6.23 4.17 -25.03
CA PRO A 250 6.11 5.34 -25.92
C PRO A 250 6.64 5.11 -27.34
N TRP A 251 7.43 4.06 -27.56
CA TRP A 251 7.96 3.69 -28.88
C TRP A 251 7.04 2.77 -29.69
N LEU A 252 5.95 2.26 -29.09
CA LEU A 252 4.93 1.51 -29.82
C LEU A 252 3.89 2.48 -30.38
N LYS A 253 3.70 2.44 -31.69
CA LYS A 253 2.60 3.15 -32.33
C LYS A 253 1.29 2.38 -32.05
N PRO A 254 0.19 3.08 -31.71
CA PRO A 254 -1.11 2.43 -31.56
C PRO A 254 -1.45 1.64 -32.83
N GLY A 255 -1.88 0.39 -32.68
CA GLY A 255 -2.53 -0.34 -33.77
C GLY A 255 -3.86 0.32 -34.13
N ALA A 256 -4.41 0.03 -35.32
CA ALA A 256 -5.72 0.53 -35.72
C ALA A 256 -6.85 0.06 -34.78
N ASP A 257 -6.64 -1.05 -34.05
CA ASP A 257 -7.49 -1.58 -32.98
C ASP A 257 -7.40 -0.79 -31.67
N ASP A 258 -6.27 -0.12 -31.40
CA ASP A 258 -6.05 0.64 -30.16
C ASP A 258 -6.69 2.04 -30.20
N THR A 259 -6.85 2.62 -31.40
CA THR A 259 -7.45 3.96 -31.61
C THR A 259 -8.95 3.98 -31.41
N ASP A 260 -9.67 2.93 -31.82
CA ASP A 260 -11.13 2.87 -31.71
C ASP A 260 -11.58 2.75 -30.24
N HIS A 261 -10.76 2.12 -29.39
CA HIS A 261 -11.05 1.97 -27.96
C HIS A 261 -10.70 3.21 -27.13
N ALA A 262 -9.63 3.93 -27.48
CA ALA A 262 -9.28 5.19 -26.80
C ALA A 262 -10.33 6.29 -27.03
N LEU A 263 -11.01 6.27 -28.18
CA LEU A 263 -12.13 7.16 -28.47
C LEU A 263 -13.40 6.74 -27.71
N ALA A 264 -13.67 5.43 -27.60
CA ALA A 264 -14.84 4.92 -26.86
C ALA A 264 -14.76 5.17 -25.34
N GLU A 265 -13.57 5.14 -24.73
CA GLU A 265 -13.39 5.46 -23.30
C GLU A 265 -13.38 6.97 -22.99
N ALA A 266 -13.20 7.82 -24.00
CA ALA A 266 -13.29 9.28 -23.86
C ALA A 266 -14.75 9.80 -23.97
N GLU A 267 -15.68 8.97 -24.43
CA GLU A 267 -17.10 9.30 -24.64
C GLU A 267 -18.04 8.84 -23.51
N VAL A 268 -17.51 8.33 -22.38
CA VAL A 268 -18.29 7.92 -21.19
C VAL A 268 -17.82 8.65 -19.94
#